data_AF-A0AAW1RNY7-F1
#
_entry.id   AF-A0AAW1RNY7-F1
#
_cell.length_a   1.000
_cell.length_b   1.000
_cell.length_c   1.000
_cell.angle_alpha   90.00
_cell.angle_beta   90.00
_cell.angle_gamma   90.00
#
_symmetry.space_group_name_H-M   'P 1'
#
loop_
_entity.id
_entity.type
_entity.pdbx_description
1 polymer ?
#
loop_
_entity_poly.entity_id
_entity_poly.type
_entity_poly.pdbx_seq_one_letter_code
_entity_poly.pdbx_strand_id
1 'polypeptide(L)'
;MPARRPVLPSLKPQGPGCNDSSLRERVVNVATSLPFLAVGRHELGQSKNSDRKIYGLSMLAVGLAATAYHCSSGSIRKAFRRADYWTIALASSRLARVVHGGKVRIHHSSIATDLEVVLA
;
A
#
# COMPACT_ATOMS: atom_id res chain seq x y z
N MET A 1 24.39 21.16 -28.73
CA MET A 1 23.22 20.26 -28.64
C MET A 1 22.95 19.94 -27.18
N PRO A 2 21.78 20.26 -26.60
CA PRO A 2 21.48 19.89 -25.22
C PRO A 2 21.27 18.38 -25.11
N ALA A 3 21.94 17.74 -24.16
CA ALA A 3 21.82 16.31 -23.89
C ALA A 3 20.38 15.96 -23.50
N ARG A 4 19.77 15.00 -24.20
CA ARG A 4 18.44 14.46 -23.90
C ARG A 4 18.51 13.74 -22.55
N ARG A 5 17.89 14.30 -21.51
CA ARG A 5 17.80 13.61 -20.21
C ARG A 5 17.09 12.27 -20.42
N PRO A 6 17.62 11.15 -19.90
CA PRO A 6 16.94 9.87 -19.98
C PRO A 6 15.59 9.99 -19.24
N VAL A 7 14.51 9.62 -19.92
CA VAL A 7 13.19 9.51 -19.28
C VAL A 7 13.29 8.34 -18.33
N LEU A 8 13.37 8.61 -17.02
CA LEU A 8 13.36 7.56 -16.02
C LEU A 8 12.02 6.83 -16.11
N PRO A 9 12.02 5.48 -16.05
CA PRO A 9 10.78 4.72 -15.94
C PRO A 9 9.95 5.26 -14.78
N SER A 10 8.64 5.38 -15.00
CA SER A 10 7.73 5.83 -13.95
C SER A 10 7.83 4.90 -12.73
N LEU A 11 8.07 5.46 -11.54
CA LEU A 11 8.26 4.73 -10.27
C LEU A 11 7.01 3.96 -9.80
N LYS A 12 5.85 4.15 -10.44
CA LYS A 12 4.63 3.41 -10.11
C LYS A 12 4.59 2.07 -10.85
N PRO A 13 3.92 1.04 -10.29
CA PRO A 13 3.76 -0.24 -10.98
C PRO A 13 3.09 -0.08 -12.36
N GLN A 14 3.68 -0.73 -13.37
CA GLN A 14 3.24 -0.67 -14.77
C GLN A 14 2.59 -1.97 -15.23
N GLY A 15 1.45 -1.87 -15.93
CA GLY A 15 0.72 -3.03 -16.44
C GLY A 15 -0.06 -3.81 -15.38
N PRO A 16 -0.78 -4.87 -15.80
CA PRO A 16 -1.68 -5.63 -14.93
C PRO A 16 -0.98 -6.57 -13.92
N GLY A 17 0.35 -6.70 -13.99
CA GLY A 17 1.09 -7.72 -13.23
C GLY A 17 1.14 -9.07 -13.95
N CYS A 18 2.06 -9.94 -13.55
CA CYS A 18 2.28 -11.28 -14.12
C CYS A 18 1.77 -12.43 -13.22
N ASN A 19 1.01 -12.11 -12.18
CA ASN A 19 0.43 -13.05 -11.21
C ASN A 19 -1.09 -13.20 -11.42
N ASP A 20 -1.73 -14.09 -10.65
CA ASP A 20 -3.18 -14.35 -10.67
C ASP A 20 -3.70 -14.98 -11.98
N SER A 21 -2.85 -15.82 -12.59
CA SER A 21 -3.10 -16.53 -13.85
C SER A 21 -4.11 -17.67 -13.69
N SER A 22 -4.22 -18.22 -12.47
CA SER A 22 -5.16 -19.29 -12.12
C SER A 22 -6.02 -18.93 -10.90
N LEU A 23 -7.16 -19.62 -10.75
CA LEU A 23 -8.02 -19.45 -9.57
C LEU A 23 -7.28 -19.83 -8.28
N ARG A 24 -6.42 -20.86 -8.33
CA ARG A 24 -5.61 -21.28 -7.18
C ARG A 24 -4.65 -20.17 -6.75
N GLU A 25 -3.94 -19.55 -7.69
CA GLU A 25 -3.04 -18.42 -7.39
C GLU A 25 -3.81 -17.27 -6.74
N ARG A 26 -4.99 -16.93 -7.27
CA ARG A 26 -5.83 -15.87 -6.70
C ARG A 26 -6.24 -16.16 -5.27
N VAL A 27 -6.71 -17.38 -5.00
CA VAL A 27 -7.10 -17.79 -3.64
C VAL A 27 -5.92 -17.71 -2.68
N VAL A 28 -4.75 -18.20 -3.08
CA VAL A 28 -3.54 -18.12 -2.26
C VAL A 28 -3.13 -16.66 -2.02
N ASN A 29 -3.12 -15.83 -3.05
CA ASN A 29 -2.75 -14.42 -2.93
C ASN A 29 -3.73 -13.63 -2.06
N VAL A 30 -5.04 -13.91 -2.15
CA VAL A 30 -6.03 -13.33 -1.22
C VAL A 30 -5.80 -13.81 0.20
N ALA A 31 -5.52 -15.11 0.41
CA ALA A 31 -5.23 -15.65 1.73
C ALA A 31 -3.97 -15.02 2.35
N THR A 32 -2.95 -14.69 1.55
CA THR A 32 -1.75 -13.99 2.03
C THR A 32 -2.01 -12.54 2.46
N SER A 33 -3.19 -11.98 2.19
CA SER A 33 -3.58 -10.66 2.68
C SER A 33 -4.11 -10.68 4.13
N LEU A 34 -4.50 -11.85 4.64
CA LEU A 34 -5.10 -12.01 5.97
C LEU A 34 -4.17 -11.56 7.12
N PRO A 35 -2.86 -11.82 7.10
CA PRO A 35 -1.95 -11.33 8.14
C PRO A 35 -1.97 -9.79 8.27
N PHE A 36 -2.09 -9.04 7.17
CA PHE A 36 -2.18 -7.57 7.24
C PHE A 36 -3.44 -7.11 7.98
N LEU A 37 -4.57 -7.77 7.71
CA LEU A 37 -5.83 -7.49 8.40
C LEU A 37 -5.75 -7.85 9.88
N ALA A 38 -5.16 -9.00 10.21
CA ALA A 38 -4.98 -9.45 11.58
C ALA A 38 -4.10 -8.47 12.38
N VAL A 39 -2.97 -8.05 11.82
CA VAL A 39 -2.09 -7.03 12.42
C VAL A 39 -2.83 -5.71 12.58
N GLY A 40 -3.53 -5.23 11.55
CA GLY A 40 -4.29 -3.98 11.64
C GLY A 40 -5.32 -3.97 12.76
N ARG A 41 -6.10 -5.07 12.91
CA ARG A 41 -7.07 -5.22 14.00
C ARG A 41 -6.39 -5.31 15.36
N HIS A 42 -5.30 -6.07 15.46
CA HIS A 42 -4.52 -6.20 16.69
C HIS A 42 -3.99 -4.84 17.16
N GLU A 43 -3.36 -4.08 16.26
CA GLU A 43 -2.81 -2.77 16.57
C GLU A 43 -3.88 -1.77 16.99
N LEU A 44 -5.04 -1.78 16.34
CA LEU A 44 -6.18 -0.93 16.73
C LEU A 44 -6.70 -1.26 18.13
N GLY A 45 -6.84 -2.55 18.47
CA GLY A 45 -7.33 -2.99 19.77
C GLY A 45 -6.36 -2.70 20.92
N GLN A 46 -5.06 -2.64 20.64
CA GLN A 46 -4.01 -2.45 21.66
C GLN A 46 -3.51 -1.00 21.76
N SER A 47 -3.89 -0.11 20.84
CA SER A 47 -3.24 1.19 20.72
C SER A 47 -3.82 2.26 21.66
N LYS A 48 -2.92 2.82 22.47
CA LYS A 48 -3.16 4.04 23.27
C LYS A 48 -2.64 5.33 22.58
N ASN A 49 -1.90 5.19 21.47
CA ASN A 49 -1.25 6.31 20.76
C ASN A 49 -1.84 6.49 19.34
N SER A 50 -2.05 7.73 18.92
CA SER A 50 -2.53 8.08 17.57
C SER A 50 -1.62 7.51 16.47
N ASP A 51 -0.30 7.55 16.59
CA ASP A 51 0.62 7.03 15.55
C ASP A 51 0.42 5.52 15.33
N ARG A 52 0.26 4.76 16.41
CA ARG A 52 0.04 3.31 16.34
C ARG A 52 -1.38 2.97 15.85
N LYS A 53 -2.39 3.81 16.14
CA LYS A 53 -3.73 3.69 15.53
C LYS A 53 -3.68 3.92 14.02
N ILE A 54 -2.97 4.95 13.57
CA ILE A 54 -2.80 5.25 12.14
C ILE A 54 -2.04 4.11 11.44
N TYR A 55 -1.02 3.54 12.09
CA TYR A 55 -0.35 2.35 11.57
C TYR A 55 -1.31 1.16 11.45
N GLY A 56 -2.11 0.88 12.48
CA GLY A 56 -3.13 -0.17 12.44
C GLY A 56 -4.13 0.02 11.28
N LEU A 57 -4.63 1.24 11.08
CA LEU A 57 -5.49 1.59 9.94
C LEU A 57 -4.78 1.39 8.60
N SER A 58 -3.51 1.78 8.49
CA SER A 58 -2.74 1.57 7.25
C SER A 58 -2.55 0.10 6.93
N MET A 59 -2.38 -0.77 7.94
CA MET A 59 -2.27 -2.22 7.74
C MET A 59 -3.60 -2.84 7.29
N LEU A 60 -4.73 -2.36 7.80
CA LEU A 60 -6.05 -2.73 7.26
C LEU A 60 -6.20 -2.32 5.80
N ALA A 61 -5.78 -1.09 5.46
CA ALA A 61 -5.81 -0.59 4.09
C ALA A 61 -4.96 -1.46 3.14
N VAL A 62 -3.76 -1.88 3.55
CA VAL A 62 -2.93 -2.84 2.80
C VAL A 62 -3.69 -4.14 2.54
N GLY A 63 -4.23 -4.76 3.59
CA GLY A 63 -4.94 -6.04 3.43
C GLY A 63 -6.16 -5.94 2.51
N LEU A 64 -6.91 -4.85 2.60
CA LEU A 64 -8.06 -4.59 1.72
C LEU A 64 -7.63 -4.30 0.28
N ALA A 65 -6.61 -3.48 0.07
CA ALA A 65 -6.10 -3.14 -1.27
C ALA A 65 -5.47 -4.35 -1.97
N ALA A 66 -4.67 -5.15 -1.26
CA ALA A 66 -4.11 -6.40 -1.78
C ALA A 66 -5.22 -7.39 -2.17
N THR A 67 -6.22 -7.56 -1.31
CA THR A 67 -7.40 -8.40 -1.61
C THR A 67 -8.12 -7.90 -2.87
N ALA A 68 -8.39 -6.60 -2.97
CA ALA A 68 -9.05 -6.00 -4.14
C ALA A 68 -8.21 -6.21 -5.42
N TYR A 69 -6.89 -6.04 -5.35
CA TYR A 69 -5.99 -6.31 -6.47
C TYR A 69 -6.06 -7.76 -6.94
N HIS A 70 -5.90 -8.73 -6.03
CA HIS A 70 -5.91 -10.15 -6.36
C HIS A 70 -7.28 -10.69 -6.79
N CYS A 71 -8.37 -10.08 -6.32
CA CYS A 71 -9.73 -10.37 -6.79
C CYS A 71 -10.05 -9.73 -8.15
N SER A 72 -9.32 -8.69 -8.56
CA SER A 72 -9.62 -7.93 -9.78
C SER A 72 -9.05 -8.54 -11.06
N SER A 73 -9.66 -8.18 -12.19
CA SER A 73 -9.26 -8.57 -13.54
C SER A 73 -9.47 -7.45 -14.56
N GLY A 74 -8.93 -7.59 -15.76
CA GLY A 74 -9.13 -6.61 -16.84
C GLY A 74 -8.43 -5.27 -16.59
N SER A 75 -9.03 -4.18 -17.08
CA SER A 75 -8.41 -2.84 -17.03
C SER A 75 -8.30 -2.26 -15.62
N ILE A 76 -9.29 -2.52 -14.75
CA ILE A 76 -9.34 -2.00 -13.38
C ILE A 76 -8.22 -2.55 -12.49
N ARG A 77 -7.70 -3.75 -12.82
CA ARG A 77 -6.59 -4.38 -12.12
C ARG A 77 -5.35 -3.48 -12.02
N LYS A 78 -5.09 -2.64 -13.02
CA LYS A 78 -3.97 -1.69 -13.01
C LYS A 78 -4.14 -0.63 -11.91
N ALA A 79 -5.36 -0.20 -11.64
CA ALA A 79 -5.66 0.77 -10.60
C ALA A 79 -5.50 0.14 -9.21
N PHE A 80 -6.10 -1.04 -8.99
CA PHE A 80 -5.96 -1.75 -7.72
C PHE A 80 -4.51 -2.14 -7.41
N ARG A 81 -3.72 -2.51 -8.43
CA ARG A 81 -2.28 -2.75 -8.25
C ARG A 81 -1.54 -1.50 -7.76
N ARG A 82 -1.90 -0.32 -8.24
CA ARG A 82 -1.29 0.92 -7.76
C ARG A 82 -1.71 1.20 -6.32
N ALA A 83 -2.99 1.05 -6.01
CA ALA A 83 -3.51 1.21 -4.66
C ALA A 83 -2.80 0.27 -3.65
N ASP A 84 -2.62 -0.99 -4.01
CA ASP A 84 -1.88 -1.97 -3.21
C ASP A 84 -0.44 -1.48 -2.90
N TYR A 85 0.32 -1.09 -3.92
CA TYR A 85 1.69 -0.58 -3.73
C TYR A 85 1.75 0.72 -2.92
N TRP A 86 0.80 1.63 -3.12
CA TRP A 86 0.75 2.89 -2.37
C TRP A 86 0.38 2.67 -0.90
N THR A 87 -0.55 1.76 -0.61
CA THR A 87 -0.88 1.43 0.78
C THR A 87 0.29 0.75 1.50
N ILE A 88 1.09 -0.08 0.82
CA ILE A 88 2.32 -0.64 1.37
C ILE A 88 3.34 0.46 1.70
N ALA A 89 3.55 1.41 0.78
CA ALA A 89 4.44 2.54 0.99
C ALA A 89 3.99 3.39 2.18
N LEU A 90 2.69 3.70 2.26
CA LEU A 90 2.09 4.43 3.37
C LEU A 90 2.27 3.66 4.69
N ALA A 91 1.93 2.37 4.74
CA ALA A 91 2.06 1.57 5.96
C ALA A 91 3.52 1.49 6.45
N SER A 92 4.47 1.38 5.53
CA SER A 92 5.91 1.40 5.84
C SER A 92 6.33 2.74 6.45
N SER A 93 5.80 3.84 5.91
CA SER A 93 6.06 5.19 6.40
C SER A 93 5.48 5.39 7.83
N ARG A 94 4.29 4.85 8.10
CA ARG A 94 3.66 4.86 9.44
C ARG A 94 4.40 3.96 10.42
N LEU A 95 4.86 2.80 9.99
CA LEU A 95 5.68 1.91 10.82
C LEU A 95 6.97 2.63 11.27
N ALA A 96 7.65 3.33 10.37
CA ALA A 96 8.85 4.09 10.73
C ALA A 96 8.57 5.15 11.81
N ARG A 97 7.41 5.82 11.75
CA ARG A 97 7.00 6.75 12.82
C ARG A 97 6.76 6.03 14.15
N VAL A 98 6.10 4.87 14.14
CA VAL A 98 5.86 4.08 15.36
C VAL A 98 7.17 3.62 15.99
N VAL A 99 8.08 3.04 15.20
CA VAL A 99 9.37 2.49 15.67
C VAL A 99 10.30 3.58 16.20
N HIS A 100 10.32 4.76 15.57
CA HIS A 100 11.22 5.85 15.96
C HIS A 100 10.56 6.94 16.82
N GLY A 101 9.36 6.68 17.36
CA GLY A 101 8.65 7.60 18.26
C GLY A 101 8.35 8.98 17.64
N GLY A 102 7.94 9.00 16.35
CA GLY A 102 7.58 10.21 15.62
C GLY A 102 8.76 11.10 15.21
N LYS A 103 10.00 10.75 15.56
CA LYS A 103 11.22 11.52 15.24
C LYS A 103 11.57 11.48 13.74
N VAL A 104 11.07 10.50 13.01
CA VAL A 104 11.20 10.44 11.55
C VAL A 104 10.28 11.51 10.93
N ARG A 105 10.92 12.57 10.41
CA ARG A 105 10.25 13.63 9.67
C ARG A 105 10.02 13.16 8.24
N ILE A 106 8.84 12.60 7.99
CA ILE A 106 8.37 12.39 6.63
C ILE A 106 8.00 13.77 6.07
N HIS A 107 8.66 14.21 5.01
CA HIS A 107 8.37 15.52 4.40
C HIS A 107 6.87 15.59 4.04
N HIS A 108 6.18 16.57 4.65
CA HIS A 108 4.71 16.72 4.64
C HIS A 108 4.08 16.81 3.23
N SER A 109 4.88 17.17 2.22
CA SER A 109 4.48 17.18 0.82
C SER A 109 4.24 15.80 0.22
N SER A 110 4.49 14.70 0.96
CA SER A 110 4.18 13.34 0.51
C SER A 110 2.80 12.86 0.98
N ILE A 111 2.38 13.19 2.22
CA ILE A 111 1.22 12.55 2.86
C ILE A 111 -0.13 13.01 2.30
N ALA A 112 -0.26 14.31 1.97
CA ALA A 112 -1.49 14.83 1.36
C ALA A 112 -1.69 14.27 -0.06
N THR A 113 -0.59 14.14 -0.80
CA THR A 113 -0.56 13.49 -2.11
C THR A 113 -0.84 12.00 -1.98
N ASP A 114 -0.31 11.32 -0.96
CA ASP A 114 -0.55 9.89 -0.72
C ASP A 114 -2.02 9.59 -0.38
N LEU A 115 -2.73 10.49 0.33
CA LEU A 115 -4.17 10.34 0.60
C LEU A 115 -5.02 10.63 -0.64
N GLU A 116 -4.71 11.68 -1.42
CA GLU A 116 -5.39 11.94 -2.69
C GLU A 116 -5.16 10.82 -3.69
N VAL A 117 -3.96 10.24 -3.73
CA VAL A 117 -3.60 9.12 -4.61
C VAL A 117 -4.28 7.81 -4.21
N VAL A 118 -4.62 7.63 -2.93
CA VAL A 118 -5.42 6.49 -2.45
C VAL A 118 -6.92 6.71 -2.67
N LEU A 119 -7.39 7.97 -2.70
CA LEU A 119 -8.80 8.34 -2.82
C LEU A 119 -9.24 8.78 -4.23
N ALA A 120 -8.31 8.98 -5.18
CA ALA A 120 -8.56 9.32 -6.59
C ALA A 120 -8.36 8.12 -7.53
#